data_AF-A0A669QLB5-F1
#
_entry.id   AF-A0A669QLB5-F1
#
_cell.length_a   1.000
_cell.length_b   1.000
_cell.length_c   1.000
_cell.angle_alpha   90.00
_cell.angle_beta   90.00
_cell.angle_gamma   90.00
#
_symmetry.space_group_name_H-M   'P 1'
#
loop_
_entity.id
_entity.type
_entity.pdbx_description
1 polymer ?
#
loop_
_entity_poly.entity_id
_entity_poly.type
_entity_poly.pdbx_seq_one_letter_code
_entity_poly.pdbx_strand_id
1 'polypeptide(L)'
;IKHPCSPHCTPSHSHPERLVEYLLDPARYNKLIRPATNGSQLVTVQLMVSLAQLISVVSAGPQHGAGTPKPSPGHHNHPQDPITPPRTP
;
A
#
# COMPACT_ATOMS: atom_id res chain seq x y z
N ILE A 1 -44.36 -28.01 -19.02
CA ILE A 1 -43.74 -29.33 -19.27
C ILE A 1 -42.30 -29.06 -19.69
N LYS A 2 -41.32 -29.35 -18.82
CA LYS A 2 -39.89 -29.12 -19.09
C LYS A 2 -39.33 -30.43 -19.62
N HIS A 3 -39.03 -30.49 -20.92
CA HIS A 3 -38.45 -31.68 -21.53
C HIS A 3 -37.09 -31.95 -20.86
N PRO A 4 -36.82 -33.17 -20.36
CA PRO A 4 -35.51 -33.49 -19.81
C PRO A 4 -34.49 -33.49 -20.95
N CYS A 5 -33.45 -32.67 -20.82
CA CYS A 5 -32.27 -32.77 -21.68
C CYS A 5 -31.64 -34.15 -21.50
N SER A 6 -31.27 -34.78 -22.61
CA SER A 6 -30.68 -36.12 -22.67
C SER A 6 -29.42 -36.23 -21.78
N PRO A 7 -29.17 -37.35 -21.08
CA PRO A 7 -28.04 -37.51 -20.14
C PRO A 7 -26.66 -37.47 -20.80
N HIS A 8 -26.61 -37.36 -22.13
CA HIS A 8 -25.38 -37.28 -22.92
C HIS A 8 -25.21 -35.94 -23.65
N CYS A 9 -25.88 -34.88 -23.18
CA CYS A 9 -25.40 -33.53 -23.44
C CYS A 9 -24.08 -33.34 -22.69
N THR A 10 -22.99 -33.84 -23.27
CA THR A 10 -21.68 -33.24 -22.98
C THR A 10 -21.87 -31.73 -23.16
N PRO A 11 -21.29 -30.87 -22.31
CA PRO A 11 -21.15 -29.48 -22.67
C PRO A 11 -20.35 -29.50 -23.97
N SER A 12 -21.05 -29.40 -25.10
CA SER A 12 -20.43 -29.07 -26.35
C SER A 12 -19.88 -27.69 -26.08
N HIS A 13 -18.60 -27.63 -25.69
CA HIS A 13 -17.94 -26.36 -25.44
C HIS A 13 -18.29 -25.46 -26.61
N SER A 14 -18.79 -24.30 -26.25
CA SER A 14 -19.07 -23.26 -27.21
C SER A 14 -17.79 -22.99 -28.01
N HIS A 15 -17.94 -22.52 -29.24
CA HIS A 15 -16.79 -22.17 -30.09
C HIS A 15 -15.69 -21.35 -29.36
N PRO A 16 -15.98 -20.35 -28.52
CA PRO A 16 -14.94 -19.65 -27.76
C PRO A 16 -14.23 -20.56 -26.74
N GLU A 17 -14.96 -21.43 -26.03
CA GLU A 17 -14.35 -22.34 -25.05
C GLU A 17 -13.39 -23.33 -25.74
N ARG A 18 -13.81 -23.93 -26.87
CA ARG A 18 -12.93 -24.80 -27.67
C ARG A 18 -11.69 -24.07 -28.20
N LEU A 19 -11.86 -22.81 -28.61
CA LEU A 19 -10.75 -22.00 -29.10
C LEU A 19 -9.75 -21.65 -27.99
N VAL A 20 -10.24 -21.31 -26.80
CA VAL A 20 -9.39 -21.02 -25.63
C VAL A 20 -8.61 -22.27 -25.22
N GLU A 21 -9.27 -23.44 -25.15
CA GLU A 21 -8.60 -24.72 -24.88
C GLU A 21 -7.49 -24.98 -25.90
N TYR A 22 -7.77 -24.80 -27.19
CA TYR A 22 -6.83 -25.06 -28.27
C TYR A 22 -5.64 -24.08 -28.26
N LEU A 23 -5.87 -22.79 -28.01
CA LEU A 23 -4.83 -21.75 -28.01
C LEU A 23 -3.96 -21.78 -26.76
N LEU A 24 -4.51 -22.16 -25.61
CA LEU A 24 -3.82 -22.13 -24.31
C LEU A 24 -3.35 -23.52 -23.83
N ASP A 25 -3.41 -24.54 -24.69
CA ASP A 25 -2.86 -25.87 -24.42
C ASP A 25 -1.39 -25.77 -23.93
N PRO A 26 -1.03 -26.32 -22.75
CA PRO A 26 0.31 -26.22 -22.18
C PRO A 26 1.43 -26.82 -23.05
N ALA A 27 1.11 -27.77 -23.94
CA ALA A 27 2.07 -28.35 -24.88
C ALA A 27 2.42 -27.38 -26.03
N ARG A 28 1.64 -26.30 -26.20
CA ARG A 28 1.73 -25.37 -27.34
C ARG A 28 2.01 -23.93 -26.93
N TYR A 29 1.47 -23.49 -25.80
CA TYR A 29 1.60 -22.12 -25.32
C TYR A 29 2.47 -22.05 -24.06
N ASN A 30 3.56 -21.26 -24.13
CA ASN A 30 4.43 -21.01 -23.00
C ASN A 30 4.35 -19.54 -22.55
N LYS A 31 3.74 -19.31 -21.38
CA LYS A 31 3.55 -17.98 -20.78
C LYS A 31 4.83 -17.30 -20.27
N LEU A 32 5.95 -18.02 -20.21
CA LEU A 32 7.25 -17.49 -19.77
C LEU A 32 8.05 -16.87 -20.93
N ILE A 33 7.62 -17.12 -22.17
CA ILE A 33 8.29 -16.61 -23.37
C ILE A 33 7.53 -15.37 -23.87
N ARG A 34 8.27 -14.30 -24.17
CA ARG A 34 7.68 -13.06 -24.70
C ARG A 34 7.15 -13.27 -26.14
N PRO A 35 6.06 -12.60 -26.54
CA PRO A 35 5.52 -12.74 -27.89
C PRO A 35 6.37 -11.96 -28.91
N ALA A 36 7.23 -12.67 -29.63
CA ALA A 36 8.06 -12.10 -30.69
C ALA A 36 8.35 -13.18 -31.75
N THR A 37 8.46 -12.78 -33.02
CA THR A 37 8.86 -13.71 -34.10
C THR A 37 10.31 -14.16 -33.94
N ASN A 38 11.16 -13.29 -33.36
CA ASN A 38 12.55 -13.61 -33.02
C ASN A 38 13.03 -12.86 -31.76
N GLY A 39 14.23 -13.22 -31.26
CA GLY A 39 14.81 -12.67 -30.03
C GLY A 39 15.21 -11.19 -30.08
N SER A 40 15.31 -10.59 -31.26
CA SER A 40 15.69 -9.18 -31.44
C SER A 40 14.50 -8.25 -31.65
N GLN A 41 13.32 -8.79 -32.00
CA GLN A 41 12.13 -7.99 -32.23
C GLN A 41 11.66 -7.33 -30.92
N LEU A 42 11.43 -6.03 -30.99
CA LEU A 42 10.86 -5.25 -29.90
C LEU A 42 9.37 -5.58 -29.70
N VAL A 43 8.97 -5.71 -28.45
CA VAL A 43 7.57 -5.89 -28.05
C VAL A 43 7.12 -4.60 -27.36
N THR A 44 6.24 -3.85 -28.01
CA THR A 44 5.71 -2.60 -27.45
C THR A 44 4.52 -2.88 -26.54
N VAL A 45 4.59 -2.41 -25.30
CA VAL A 45 3.47 -2.46 -24.35
C VAL A 45 2.96 -1.03 -24.15
N GLN A 46 1.66 -0.83 -24.37
CA GLN A 46 1.00 0.44 -24.08
C GLN A 46 0.28 0.32 -22.74
N LEU A 47 0.62 1.22 -21.81
CA LEU A 47 0.01 1.25 -20.49
C LEU A 47 -0.90 2.46 -20.38
N MET A 48 -2.19 2.20 -20.15
CA MET A 48 -3.16 3.21 -19.78
C MET A 48 -3.55 2.98 -18.33
N VAL A 49 -3.48 4.03 -17.52
CA VAL A 49 -3.88 3.98 -16.12
C VAL A 49 -5.10 4.88 -15.92
N SER A 50 -6.04 4.42 -15.10
CA SER A 50 -7.14 5.23 -14.61
C SER A 50 -7.08 5.28 -13.09
N LEU A 51 -7.25 6.46 -12.53
CA LEU A 51 -7.33 6.63 -11.08
C LEU A 51 -8.81 6.55 -10.70
N ALA A 52 -9.19 5.55 -9.90
CA ALA A 52 -10.54 5.44 -9.38
C ALA A 52 -10.74 6.41 -8.20
N GLN A 53 -10.01 6.19 -7.10
CA GLN A 53 -10.11 6.99 -5.88
C GLN A 53 -8.76 7.04 -5.17
N LEU A 54 -8.41 8.18 -4.56
CA LEU A 54 -7.29 8.28 -3.63
C LEU A 54 -7.74 7.75 -2.27
N ILE A 55 -7.04 6.75 -1.73
CA ILE A 55 -7.39 6.11 -0.46
C ILE A 55 -6.91 6.94 0.73
N SER A 56 -5.71 7.53 0.63
CA SER A 56 -5.20 8.51 1.60
C SER A 56 -4.02 9.28 1.00
N VAL A 57 -3.86 10.53 1.41
CA VAL A 57 -2.65 11.32 1.18
C VAL A 57 -2.00 11.59 2.53
N VAL A 58 -0.74 11.20 2.68
CA VAL A 58 0.01 11.52 3.90
C VAL A 58 0.41 12.98 3.82
N SER A 59 -0.22 13.83 4.64
CA SER A 59 0.22 15.21 4.82
C SER A 59 1.19 15.26 6.00
N ALA A 60 2.48 15.45 5.71
CA ALA A 60 3.44 15.85 6.73
C ALA A 60 3.20 17.34 7.02
N GLY A 61 2.35 17.62 8.01
CA GLY A 61 2.16 18.98 8.51
C GLY A 61 3.45 19.51 9.16
N PRO A 62 3.70 20.84 9.15
CA PRO A 62 4.77 21.43 9.94
C PRO A 62 4.52 21.14 11.41
N GLN A 63 5.50 20.51 12.07
CA GLN A 63 5.46 20.26 13.50
C GLN A 63 5.75 21.57 14.23
N HIS A 64 4.76 22.47 14.29
CA HIS A 64 4.85 23.71 15.07
C HIS A 64 3.91 23.64 16.26
N GLY A 65 4.49 23.28 17.40
CA GLY A 65 3.95 23.43 18.75
C GLY A 65 5.13 23.30 19.71
N ALA A 66 5.94 24.34 19.89
CA ALA A 66 5.75 25.34 20.95
C ALA A 66 5.68 24.72 22.36
N GLY A 67 6.78 24.10 22.81
CA GLY A 67 7.08 23.93 24.22
C GLY A 67 7.91 25.12 24.71
N THR A 68 7.29 26.26 24.97
CA THR A 68 7.94 27.30 25.78
C THR A 68 8.04 26.77 27.21
N PRO A 69 9.22 26.70 27.83
CA PRO A 69 9.31 26.37 29.25
C PRO A 69 8.56 27.44 30.05
N LYS A 70 7.54 27.02 30.80
CA LYS A 70 6.80 27.85 31.75
C LYS A 70 7.80 28.41 32.77
N PRO A 71 7.92 29.74 32.95
CA PRO A 71 8.76 30.28 34.01
C PRO A 71 8.18 29.85 35.37
N SER A 72 9.02 29.20 36.19
CA SER A 72 8.68 28.79 37.55
C SER A 72 8.30 30.01 38.40
N PRO A 73 7.36 29.88 39.37
CA PRO A 73 7.05 30.95 40.29
C PRO A 73 8.29 31.29 41.12
N GLY A 74 8.68 32.57 41.14
CA GLY A 74 9.77 33.06 41.97
C GLY A 74 9.50 32.77 43.45
N HIS A 75 10.42 32.05 44.08
CA HIS A 75 10.45 31.96 45.54
C HIS A 75 10.77 33.36 46.08
N HIS A 76 9.82 33.93 46.83
CA HIS A 76 10.02 35.18 47.54
C HIS A 76 11.17 34.99 48.52
N ASN A 77 12.18 35.86 48.43
CA ASN A 77 13.33 35.86 49.33
C ASN A 77 12.85 36.24 50.73
N HIS A 78 12.84 35.26 51.64
CA HIS A 78 12.67 35.52 53.07
C HIS A 78 13.98 36.10 53.59
N PRO A 79 14.00 37.25 54.29
CA PRO A 79 15.22 37.77 54.90
C PRO A 79 15.80 36.71 55.83
N GLN A 80 17.04 36.29 55.59
CA GLN A 80 17.77 35.45 56.55
C GLN A 80 18.25 36.33 57.71
N ASP A 81 17.87 35.96 58.94
CA ASP A 81 18.47 36.53 60.14
C ASP A 81 19.99 36.25 60.16
N PRO A 82 20.84 37.18 60.62
CA PRO A 82 22.28 36.95 60.72
C PRO A 82 22.58 35.80 61.68
N ILE A 83 23.26 34.76 61.21
CA ILE A 83 23.77 33.69 62.07
C ILE A 83 24.96 34.24 62.86
N THR A 84 24.75 34.49 64.16
CA THR A 84 25.81 34.80 65.12
C THR A 84 26.71 33.56 65.31
N PRO A 85 28.03 33.63 65.05
CA PRO A 85 28.90 32.50 65.31
C PRO A 85 29.05 32.24 66.82
N PRO A 86 29.09 30.98 67.27
CA PRO A 86 29.32 30.65 68.66
C PRO A 86 30.73 31.07 69.10
N ARG A 87 30.79 31.74 70.25
CA ARG A 87 32.01 32.16 70.96
C ARG A 87 32.73 30.92 71.51
N THR A 88 33.91 30.60 71.00
CA THR A 88 34.82 29.61 71.60
C THR A 88 35.50 30.20 72.84
N PRO A 89 35.86 29.38 73.85
CA PRO A 89 36.41 29.84 75.13
C PRO A 89 37.84 30.38 75.03
#